data_AF-A0A1F5K9N6-F1
#
_entry.id   AF-A0A1F5K9N6-F1
#
_cell.length_a   1.000
_cell.length_b   1.000
_cell.length_c   1.000
_cell.angle_alpha   90.00
_cell.angle_beta   90.00
_cell.angle_gamma   90.00
#
_symmetry.space_group_name_H-M   'P 1'
#
loop_
_entity.id
_entity.type
_entity.pdbx_description
1 polymer ?
#
loop_
_entity_poly.entity_id
_entity_poly.type
_entity_poly.pdbx_seq_one_letter_code
_entity_poly.pdbx_strand_id
1 'polypeptide(L)'
;MITKTINKQARSLVDVAITVPWADLEPKWNEILARLGADIEVPGFRKGTAPANLVETQLGSKFQDEVLKATMPEFLIEALKGSDIIPIDYPKYQLTSFAKGQNLQYKATVTNRPTVSVGNYKVIKVGKVPVKDVVEDDVNKVIEDLYSRWKAKGGQLTVNSPQQSDKAQTPSSSGSTPTESGSISFQGTQQPAQVPQQTNGQTEGPDDNFAKAMGVSTLVDLRAKIRKDLEDHNKLNNELDFEEAILQEVEKITTVELPDILIEDELNRMLVSLQRRVADMGLLLDDYLRGQGKTLDQLKNEWKVQAEKNVRMELGLSEIARAENVNITDSDLQSEIDKITDEKVKRQFEIQEPRLHLRHALRQTKTLNLLKTLVAPNG
;
A
#
# COMPACT_ATOMS: atom_id res chain seq x y z
N MET A 1 7.15 -29.06 30.60
CA MET A 1 6.33 -29.11 29.37
C MET A 1 5.23 -28.07 29.44
N ILE A 2 5.27 -27.11 28.53
CA ILE A 2 4.27 -26.05 28.36
C ILE A 2 2.95 -26.66 27.89
N THR A 3 1.82 -26.26 28.50
CA THR A 3 0.49 -26.64 28.01
C THR A 3 -0.19 -25.46 27.32
N LYS A 4 -0.98 -25.76 26.29
CA LYS A 4 -1.69 -24.78 25.46
C LYS A 4 -3.16 -25.16 25.30
N THR A 5 -4.05 -24.19 25.41
CA THR A 5 -5.46 -24.29 25.03
C THR A 5 -5.74 -23.24 23.97
N ILE A 6 -6.22 -23.67 22.81
CA ILE A 6 -6.45 -22.82 21.64
C ILE A 6 -7.94 -22.67 21.44
N ASN A 7 -8.46 -21.44 21.53
CA ASN A 7 -9.84 -21.09 21.23
C ASN A 7 -9.88 -20.21 19.98
N LYS A 8 -10.54 -20.67 18.92
CA LYS A 8 -10.79 -19.86 17.73
C LYS A 8 -11.96 -18.91 17.97
N GLN A 9 -11.85 -17.69 17.47
CA GLN A 9 -12.87 -16.64 17.53
C GLN A 9 -13.20 -16.13 16.12
N ALA A 10 -14.18 -15.24 16.02
CA ALA A 10 -14.51 -14.58 14.77
C ALA A 10 -13.38 -13.69 14.24
N ARG A 11 -13.43 -13.37 12.95
CA ARG A 11 -12.46 -12.52 12.22
C ARG A 11 -11.03 -13.09 12.30
N SER A 12 -10.91 -14.42 12.24
CA SER A 12 -9.64 -15.17 12.34
C SER A 12 -8.80 -14.90 13.61
N LEU A 13 -9.40 -14.35 14.67
CA LEU A 13 -8.74 -14.20 15.96
C LEU A 13 -8.60 -15.55 16.66
N VAL A 14 -7.46 -15.77 17.30
CA VAL A 14 -7.16 -17.01 18.04
C VAL A 14 -6.60 -16.68 19.41
N ASP A 15 -7.31 -17.13 20.43
CA ASP A 15 -6.95 -17.02 21.83
C ASP A 15 -6.15 -18.26 22.25
N VAL A 16 -4.88 -18.08 22.60
CA VAL A 16 -3.99 -19.14 23.09
C VAL A 16 -3.75 -18.92 24.58
N ALA A 17 -4.39 -19.72 25.43
CA ALA A 17 -4.08 -19.77 26.86
C ALA A 17 -2.88 -20.70 27.07
N ILE A 18 -1.82 -20.19 27.67
CA ILE A 18 -0.53 -20.87 27.84
C ILE A 18 -0.24 -20.98 29.33
N THR A 19 0.14 -22.19 29.76
CA THR A 19 0.70 -22.45 31.10
C THR A 19 2.12 -22.95 30.95
N VAL A 20 3.08 -22.17 31.47
CA VAL A 20 4.50 -22.50 31.51
C VAL A 20 4.85 -22.97 32.92
N PRO A 21 5.31 -24.22 33.10
CA PRO A 21 5.82 -24.71 34.38
C PRO A 21 6.99 -23.87 34.90
N TRP A 22 7.08 -23.69 36.22
CA TRP A 22 8.19 -22.94 36.82
C TRP A 22 9.57 -23.47 36.38
N ALA A 23 9.74 -24.79 36.30
CA ALA A 23 11.01 -25.41 35.89
C ALA A 23 11.45 -25.05 34.45
N ASP A 24 10.51 -24.75 33.55
CA ASP A 24 10.81 -24.32 32.18
C ASP A 24 11.14 -22.80 32.13
N LEU A 25 10.62 -22.02 33.09
CA LEU A 25 10.84 -20.57 33.23
C LEU A 25 12.09 -20.20 34.05
N GLU A 26 12.44 -21.00 35.06
CA GLU A 26 13.51 -20.73 36.04
C GLU A 26 14.89 -20.47 35.42
N PRO A 27 15.34 -21.18 34.37
CA PRO A 27 16.60 -20.87 33.71
C PRO A 27 16.62 -19.44 33.14
N LYS A 28 15.53 -19.02 32.49
CA LYS A 28 15.36 -17.69 31.89
C LYS A 28 15.24 -16.61 32.96
N TRP A 29 14.54 -16.90 34.05
CA TRP A 29 14.45 -16.02 35.23
C TRP A 29 15.85 -15.71 35.78
N ASN A 30 16.67 -16.74 35.99
CA ASN A 30 18.03 -16.60 36.52
C ASN A 30 18.98 -15.91 35.53
N GLU A 31 18.86 -16.19 34.23
CA GLU A 31 19.61 -15.51 33.16
C GLU A 31 19.33 -14.00 33.15
N ILE A 32 18.05 -13.60 33.15
CA ILE A 32 17.65 -12.19 33.13
C ILE A 32 18.04 -11.49 34.44
N LEU A 33 17.93 -12.18 35.58
CA LEU A 33 18.34 -11.66 36.88
C LEU A 33 19.86 -11.41 36.93
N ALA A 34 20.67 -12.32 36.41
CA ALA A 34 22.12 -12.15 36.31
C ALA A 34 22.48 -10.99 35.36
N ARG A 35 21.82 -10.90 34.20
CA ARG A 35 22.01 -9.83 33.22
C ARG A 35 21.71 -8.44 33.80
N LEU A 36 20.56 -8.27 34.47
CA LEU A 36 20.17 -7.00 35.09
C LEU A 36 20.99 -6.71 36.37
N GLY A 37 21.38 -7.76 37.10
CA GLY A 37 22.24 -7.68 38.29
C GLY A 37 23.68 -7.25 38.00
N ALA A 38 24.17 -7.48 36.78
CA ALA A 38 25.50 -7.01 36.36
C ALA A 38 25.60 -5.48 36.33
N ASP A 39 24.51 -4.78 35.99
CA ASP A 39 24.51 -3.33 35.83
C ASP A 39 24.01 -2.53 37.04
N ILE A 40 23.42 -3.20 38.04
CA ILE A 40 22.84 -2.52 39.21
C ILE A 40 23.86 -2.24 40.32
N GLU A 41 23.73 -1.08 40.96
CA GLU A 41 24.42 -0.73 42.20
C GLU A 41 23.51 -1.06 43.39
N VAL A 42 23.95 -1.99 44.24
CA VAL A 42 23.24 -2.35 45.48
C VAL A 42 24.04 -1.82 46.67
N PRO A 43 23.43 -1.07 47.62
CA PRO A 43 24.13 -0.55 48.78
C PRO A 43 24.92 -1.63 49.53
N GLY A 44 26.21 -1.39 49.77
CA GLY A 44 27.13 -2.33 50.42
C GLY A 44 27.79 -3.37 49.52
N PHE A 45 27.43 -3.45 48.23
CA PHE A 45 28.05 -4.36 47.26
C PHE A 45 28.68 -3.60 46.10
N ARG A 46 29.76 -4.16 45.54
CA ARG A 46 30.32 -3.65 44.27
C ARG A 46 29.36 -4.02 43.14
N LYS A 47 29.27 -3.14 42.13
CA LYS A 47 28.50 -3.38 40.90
C LYS A 47 28.73 -4.80 40.36
N GLY A 48 27.65 -5.55 40.14
CA GLY A 48 27.70 -6.93 39.66
C GLY A 48 28.05 -8.03 40.69
N THR A 49 28.34 -7.71 41.96
CA THR A 49 28.67 -8.71 43.00
C THR A 49 27.61 -8.86 44.09
N ALA A 50 26.42 -8.28 43.90
CA ALA A 50 25.34 -8.35 44.87
C ALA A 50 24.62 -9.72 44.80
N PRO A 51 24.23 -10.32 45.95
CA PRO A 51 23.44 -11.54 45.99
C PRO A 51 22.12 -11.43 45.21
N ALA A 52 21.78 -12.47 44.44
CA ALA A 52 20.61 -12.51 43.56
C ALA A 52 19.30 -12.07 44.23
N ASN A 53 19.04 -12.49 45.47
CA ASN A 53 17.83 -12.14 46.23
C ASN A 53 17.71 -10.63 46.53
N LEU A 54 18.85 -9.94 46.74
CA LEU A 54 18.88 -8.50 46.98
C LEU A 54 18.72 -7.73 45.66
N VAL A 55 19.34 -8.20 44.58
CA VAL A 55 19.15 -7.68 43.21
C VAL A 55 17.68 -7.76 42.81
N GLU A 56 17.04 -8.91 43.02
CA GLU A 56 15.63 -9.15 42.71
C GLU A 56 14.71 -8.20 43.48
N THR A 57 14.97 -8.01 44.78
CA THR A 57 14.21 -7.09 45.65
C THR A 57 14.39 -5.63 45.20
N GLN A 58 15.60 -5.25 44.80
CA GLN A 58 15.91 -3.89 44.33
C GLN A 58 15.30 -3.58 42.95
N LEU A 59 15.22 -4.57 42.05
CA LEU A 59 14.59 -4.42 40.74
C LEU A 59 13.05 -4.45 40.81
N GLY A 60 12.48 -5.21 41.75
CA GLY A 60 11.04 -5.27 42.01
C GLY A 60 10.22 -5.65 40.76
N SER A 61 9.12 -4.91 40.52
CA SER A 61 8.24 -5.15 39.38
C SER A 61 8.93 -4.99 38.02
N LYS A 62 9.95 -4.13 37.89
CA LYS A 62 10.65 -3.94 36.60
C LYS A 62 11.34 -5.21 36.12
N PHE A 63 11.87 -6.02 37.04
CA PHE A 63 12.44 -7.32 36.68
C PHE A 63 11.35 -8.31 36.23
N GLN A 64 10.21 -8.33 36.92
CA GLN A 64 9.06 -9.14 36.52
C GLN A 64 8.58 -8.76 35.10
N ASP A 65 8.46 -7.47 34.80
CA ASP A 65 8.11 -6.98 33.46
C ASP A 65 9.13 -7.41 32.38
N GLU A 66 10.43 -7.32 32.66
CA GLU A 66 11.48 -7.75 31.73
C GLU A 66 11.50 -9.28 31.50
N VAL A 67 11.24 -10.07 32.54
CA VAL A 67 11.07 -11.52 32.40
C VAL A 67 9.87 -11.83 31.51
N LEU A 68 8.72 -11.18 31.74
CA LEU A 68 7.52 -11.39 30.92
C LEU A 68 7.75 -10.99 29.45
N LYS A 69 8.32 -9.81 29.19
CA LYS A 69 8.63 -9.33 27.82
C LYS A 69 9.54 -10.29 27.05
N ALA A 70 10.54 -10.87 27.72
CA ALA A 70 11.47 -11.79 27.08
C ALA A 70 10.86 -13.18 26.86
N THR A 71 10.13 -13.70 27.86
CA THR A 71 9.72 -15.12 27.88
C THR A 71 8.36 -15.40 27.22
N MET A 72 7.39 -14.48 27.32
CA MET A 72 6.06 -14.70 26.73
C MET A 72 6.07 -14.89 25.20
N PRO A 73 6.89 -14.15 24.41
CA PRO A 73 7.01 -14.40 22.97
C PRO A 73 7.70 -15.71 22.64
N GLU A 74 8.75 -16.08 23.36
CA GLU A 74 9.49 -17.33 23.15
C GLU A 74 8.60 -18.54 23.42
N PHE A 75 7.89 -18.55 24.56
CA PHE A 75 6.95 -19.61 24.92
C PHE A 75 5.67 -19.61 24.08
N LEU A 76 5.24 -18.47 23.52
CA LEU A 76 4.18 -18.45 22.52
C LEU A 76 4.63 -19.13 21.23
N ILE A 77 5.83 -18.82 20.72
CA ILE A 77 6.38 -19.47 19.53
C ILE A 77 6.52 -20.98 19.78
N GLU A 78 7.03 -21.39 20.94
CA GLU A 78 7.13 -22.80 21.30
C GLU A 78 5.77 -23.49 21.41
N ALA A 79 4.78 -22.85 22.05
CA ALA A 79 3.41 -23.35 22.08
C ALA A 79 2.80 -23.45 20.68
N LEU A 80 3.11 -22.54 19.75
CA LEU A 80 2.60 -22.58 18.38
C LEU A 80 3.33 -23.58 17.46
N LYS A 81 4.51 -24.10 17.84
CA LYS A 81 5.19 -25.15 17.06
C LYS A 81 4.26 -26.36 16.84
N GLY A 82 4.25 -26.85 15.60
CA GLY A 82 3.40 -27.97 15.18
C GLY A 82 1.90 -27.66 15.14
N SER A 83 1.50 -26.39 15.11
CA SER A 83 0.13 -25.99 14.81
C SER A 83 0.06 -25.21 13.49
N ASP A 84 -1.09 -25.28 12.80
CA ASP A 84 -1.33 -24.56 11.54
C ASP A 84 -1.60 -23.05 11.74
N ILE A 85 -1.33 -22.51 12.93
CA ILE A 85 -1.53 -21.11 13.26
C ILE A 85 -0.31 -20.34 12.77
N ILE A 86 -0.53 -19.44 11.82
CA ILE A 86 0.47 -18.51 11.30
C ILE A 86 0.00 -17.11 11.71
N PRO A 87 0.54 -16.53 12.81
CA PRO A 87 0.23 -15.16 13.20
C PRO A 87 0.58 -14.17 12.09
N ILE A 88 -0.35 -13.27 11.78
CA ILE A 88 -0.15 -12.16 10.82
C ILE A 88 -0.13 -10.78 11.52
N ASP A 89 -0.25 -10.77 12.85
CA ASP A 89 -0.28 -9.58 13.70
C ASP A 89 0.51 -9.86 15.00
N TYR A 90 0.92 -8.81 15.69
CA TYR A 90 1.60 -8.92 16.97
C TYR A 90 0.65 -9.46 18.07
N PRO A 91 1.09 -10.46 18.86
CA PRO A 91 0.29 -11.03 19.93
C PRO A 91 -0.07 -10.00 21.00
N LYS A 92 -1.36 -9.91 21.32
CA LYS A 92 -1.86 -9.15 22.47
C LYS A 92 -1.86 -10.05 23.70
N TYR A 93 -1.01 -9.74 24.66
CA TYR A 93 -0.85 -10.53 25.89
C TYR A 93 -1.72 -10.03 27.03
N GLN A 94 -2.35 -10.95 27.75
CA GLN A 94 -3.07 -10.71 28.99
C GLN A 94 -2.54 -11.68 30.06
N LEU A 95 -1.91 -11.15 31.10
CA LEU A 95 -1.40 -11.94 32.21
C LEU A 95 -2.55 -12.51 33.05
N THR A 96 -2.48 -13.77 33.45
CA THR A 96 -3.50 -14.45 34.27
C THR A 96 -2.95 -14.77 35.66
N SER A 97 -1.74 -15.32 35.75
CA SER A 97 -1.05 -15.57 37.00
C SER A 97 0.47 -15.54 36.80
N PHE A 98 1.18 -14.88 37.71
CA PHE A 98 2.63 -14.83 37.72
C PHE A 98 3.15 -14.66 39.15
N ALA A 99 3.93 -15.63 39.61
CA ALA A 99 4.62 -15.59 40.89
C ALA A 99 5.86 -16.50 40.84
N LYS A 100 6.87 -16.15 41.64
CA LYS A 100 8.10 -16.95 41.77
C LYS A 100 7.76 -18.35 42.32
N GLY A 101 8.32 -19.39 41.71
CA GLY A 101 8.04 -20.78 42.09
C GLY A 101 6.65 -21.29 41.69
N GLN A 102 5.87 -20.52 40.92
CA GLN A 102 4.56 -20.90 40.40
C GLN A 102 4.58 -20.94 38.88
N ASN A 103 3.61 -21.64 38.29
CA ASN A 103 3.47 -21.69 36.84
C ASN A 103 3.01 -20.32 36.31
N LEU A 104 3.71 -19.80 35.30
CA LEU A 104 3.30 -18.61 34.57
C LEU A 104 2.08 -18.97 33.70
N GLN A 105 0.99 -18.24 33.88
CA GLN A 105 -0.24 -18.39 33.10
C GLN A 105 -0.60 -17.07 32.43
N TYR A 106 -0.81 -17.13 31.12
CA TYR A 106 -1.23 -15.98 30.34
C TYR A 106 -2.05 -16.40 29.13
N LYS A 107 -2.77 -15.41 28.58
CA LYS A 107 -3.50 -15.51 27.34
C LYS A 107 -2.79 -14.66 26.29
N ALA A 108 -2.51 -15.24 25.13
CA ALA A 108 -2.03 -14.53 23.95
C ALA A 108 -3.12 -14.57 22.88
N THR A 109 -3.64 -13.40 22.50
CA THR A 109 -4.56 -13.28 21.36
C THR A 109 -3.73 -12.94 20.11
N VAL A 110 -3.78 -13.81 19.11
CA VAL A 110 -3.12 -13.63 17.81
C VAL A 110 -4.14 -13.61 16.68
N THR A 111 -3.91 -12.77 15.68
CA THR A 111 -4.65 -12.84 14.42
C THR A 111 -4.02 -13.93 13.55
N ASN A 112 -4.74 -15.00 13.28
CA ASN A 112 -4.27 -16.07 12.40
C ASN A 112 -4.44 -15.67 10.93
N ARG A 113 -3.58 -16.18 10.05
CA ARG A 113 -3.79 -16.10 8.60
C ARG A 113 -5.16 -16.73 8.24
N PRO A 114 -6.05 -16.00 7.56
CA PRO A 114 -7.37 -16.54 7.20
C PRO A 114 -7.23 -17.65 6.16
N THR A 115 -8.07 -18.68 6.28
CA THR A 115 -8.24 -19.69 5.23
C THR A 115 -9.12 -19.11 4.12
N VAL A 116 -8.61 -19.08 2.90
CA VAL A 116 -9.30 -18.57 1.71
C VAL A 116 -9.84 -19.75 0.92
N SER A 117 -11.10 -19.67 0.48
CA SER A 117 -11.68 -20.60 -0.48
C SER A 117 -12.21 -19.82 -1.68
N VAL A 118 -11.90 -20.28 -2.89
CA VAL A 118 -12.34 -19.64 -4.14
C VAL A 118 -13.22 -20.62 -4.90
N GLY A 119 -14.38 -20.16 -5.37
CA GLY A 119 -15.28 -20.90 -6.24
C GLY A 119 -14.71 -21.14 -7.65
N ASN A 120 -15.58 -21.52 -8.58
CA ASN A 120 -15.15 -21.84 -9.94
C ASN A 120 -14.83 -20.56 -10.76
N TYR A 121 -13.57 -20.12 -10.70
CA TYR A 121 -13.07 -18.97 -11.47
C TYR A 121 -13.00 -19.21 -12.99
N LYS A 122 -13.02 -20.47 -13.46
CA LYS A 122 -12.92 -20.81 -14.89
C LYS A 122 -14.22 -20.63 -15.68
N VAL A 123 -15.32 -20.31 -14.98
CA VAL A 123 -16.64 -20.04 -15.59
C VAL A 123 -17.10 -18.60 -15.36
N ILE A 124 -16.22 -17.73 -14.87
CA ILE A 124 -16.48 -16.28 -14.79
C ILE A 124 -16.82 -15.77 -16.19
N LYS A 125 -17.91 -15.00 -16.30
CA LYS A 125 -18.36 -14.37 -17.55
C LYS A 125 -18.37 -12.86 -17.37
N VAL A 126 -17.26 -12.22 -17.72
CA VAL A 126 -17.17 -10.77 -17.84
C VAL A 126 -17.07 -10.43 -19.32
N GLY A 127 -18.05 -9.69 -19.83
CA GLY A 127 -17.98 -9.15 -21.18
C GLY A 127 -17.05 -7.94 -21.20
N LYS A 128 -16.04 -7.93 -22.08
CA LYS A 128 -15.27 -6.71 -22.34
C LYS A 128 -16.16 -5.75 -23.14
N VAL A 129 -16.52 -4.63 -22.52
CA VAL A 129 -17.25 -3.54 -23.19
C VAL A 129 -16.44 -3.07 -24.40
N PRO A 130 -17.03 -2.77 -25.57
CA PRO A 130 -16.27 -2.21 -26.69
C PRO A 130 -15.64 -0.86 -26.30
N VAL A 131 -14.42 -0.61 -26.75
CA VAL A 131 -13.74 0.68 -26.57
C VAL A 131 -14.60 1.78 -27.21
N LYS A 132 -14.82 2.90 -26.50
CA LYS A 132 -15.53 4.04 -27.07
C LYS A 132 -14.71 4.65 -28.20
N ASP A 133 -15.26 4.66 -29.42
CA ASP A 133 -14.67 5.37 -30.56
C ASP A 133 -14.53 6.87 -30.29
N VAL A 134 -13.40 7.45 -30.73
CA VAL A 134 -13.12 8.88 -30.60
C VAL A 134 -13.69 9.62 -31.81
N VAL A 135 -14.81 10.31 -31.59
CA VAL A 135 -15.45 11.13 -32.65
C VAL A 135 -14.77 12.49 -32.82
N GLU A 136 -14.94 13.13 -33.99
CA GLU A 136 -14.39 14.48 -34.25
C GLU A 136 -14.83 15.52 -33.20
N ASP A 137 -16.03 15.38 -32.64
CA ASP A 137 -16.55 16.25 -31.57
C ASP A 137 -15.74 16.14 -30.26
N ASP A 138 -15.29 14.94 -29.86
CA ASP A 138 -14.43 14.76 -28.70
C ASP A 138 -13.06 15.44 -28.92
N VAL A 139 -12.50 15.35 -30.13
CA VAL A 139 -11.23 16.01 -30.50
C VAL A 139 -11.38 17.53 -30.55
N ASN A 140 -12.48 18.04 -31.12
CA ASN A 140 -12.77 19.48 -31.17
C ASN A 140 -12.86 20.07 -29.75
N LYS A 141 -13.59 19.44 -28.84
CA LYS A 141 -13.74 19.88 -27.43
C LYS A 141 -12.39 20.01 -26.72
N VAL A 142 -11.50 19.03 -26.88
CA VAL A 142 -10.16 19.09 -26.27
C VAL A 142 -9.32 20.21 -26.87
N ILE A 143 -9.38 20.42 -28.19
CA ILE A 143 -8.69 21.52 -28.87
C ILE A 143 -9.22 22.88 -28.42
N GLU A 144 -10.54 23.04 -28.29
CA GLU A 144 -11.17 24.29 -27.85
C GLU A 144 -10.84 24.63 -26.39
N ASP A 145 -10.79 23.64 -25.49
CA ASP A 145 -10.32 23.83 -24.11
C ASP A 145 -8.84 24.26 -24.07
N LEU A 146 -7.96 23.54 -24.77
CA LEU A 146 -6.53 23.87 -24.85
C LEU A 146 -6.30 25.27 -25.46
N TYR A 147 -7.02 25.62 -26.52
CA TYR A 147 -6.96 26.94 -27.17
C TYR A 147 -7.49 28.05 -26.25
N SER A 148 -8.56 27.80 -25.51
CA SER A 148 -9.11 28.75 -24.53
C SER A 148 -8.12 29.02 -23.40
N ARG A 149 -7.47 27.97 -22.87
CA ARG A 149 -6.40 28.09 -21.86
C ARG A 149 -5.17 28.83 -22.39
N TRP A 150 -4.80 28.61 -23.66
CA TRP A 150 -3.69 29.30 -24.32
C TRP A 150 -3.98 30.80 -24.53
N LYS A 151 -5.19 31.15 -25.00
CA LYS A 151 -5.65 32.55 -25.11
C LYS A 151 -5.68 33.25 -23.75
N ALA A 152 -6.18 32.58 -22.71
CA ALA A 152 -6.21 33.13 -21.34
C ALA A 152 -4.82 33.42 -20.76
N LYS A 153 -3.75 32.80 -21.29
CA LYS A 153 -2.35 33.06 -20.95
C LYS A 153 -1.64 34.04 -21.91
N GLY A 154 -2.39 34.78 -22.73
CA GLY A 154 -1.83 35.80 -23.63
C GLY A 154 -1.03 35.23 -24.81
N GLY A 155 -1.23 33.96 -25.18
CA GLY A 155 -0.57 33.33 -26.31
C GLY A 155 0.85 32.81 -26.05
N GLN A 156 1.36 32.92 -24.82
CA GLN A 156 2.71 32.49 -24.45
C GLN A 156 2.68 31.46 -23.31
N LEU A 157 3.20 30.26 -23.55
CA LEU A 157 3.49 29.31 -22.48
C LEU A 157 4.83 29.69 -21.85
N THR A 158 4.81 30.12 -20.59
CA THR A 158 6.03 30.17 -19.77
C THR A 158 6.46 28.73 -19.47
N VAL A 159 7.42 28.23 -20.23
CA VAL A 159 8.24 27.10 -19.78
C VAL A 159 8.96 27.57 -18.52
N ASN A 160 8.66 26.96 -17.37
CA ASN A 160 9.36 27.26 -16.11
C ASN A 160 10.77 26.66 -16.15
N SER A 161 11.67 27.31 -16.89
CA SER A 161 13.11 27.19 -16.68
C SER A 161 13.50 28.14 -15.54
N PRO A 162 14.04 27.65 -14.41
CA PRO A 162 14.38 28.51 -13.28
C PRO A 162 15.64 29.34 -13.63
N GLN A 163 15.46 30.65 -13.81
CA GLN A 163 16.56 31.58 -14.06
C GLN A 163 16.88 32.38 -12.78
N GLN A 164 18.15 32.36 -12.38
CA GLN A 164 18.62 32.85 -11.07
C GLN A 164 18.74 34.39 -11.01
N SER A 165 18.47 34.94 -9.83
CA SER A 165 19.14 36.17 -9.35
C SER A 165 19.34 36.18 -7.82
N ASP A 166 20.55 35.73 -7.44
CA ASP A 166 21.37 36.06 -6.26
C ASP A 166 20.90 35.89 -4.78
N LYS A 167 21.62 34.96 -4.10
CA LYS A 167 22.15 34.98 -2.71
C LYS A 167 21.17 35.04 -1.51
N ALA A 168 21.18 34.08 -0.58
CA ALA A 168 22.39 33.53 0.06
C ALA A 168 22.25 32.13 0.70
N GLN A 169 23.41 31.46 0.85
CA GLN A 169 23.74 30.33 1.73
C GLN A 169 23.20 28.90 1.43
N THR A 170 24.16 28.07 1.02
CA THR A 170 24.25 26.59 1.04
C THR A 170 24.76 26.11 2.42
N PRO A 171 24.73 24.80 2.82
CA PRO A 171 24.94 23.64 1.94
C PRO A 171 24.18 22.30 2.18
N SER A 172 24.23 21.46 1.11
CA SER A 172 24.14 19.98 1.11
C SER A 172 22.80 19.32 1.49
N SER A 173 22.38 18.15 0.98
CA SER A 173 22.56 17.33 -0.26
C SER A 173 21.77 16.01 -0.01
N SER A 174 21.28 15.16 -0.93
CA SER A 174 21.15 15.06 -2.40
C SER A 174 19.73 14.50 -2.70
N GLY A 175 19.16 14.33 -3.90
CA GLY A 175 19.61 14.29 -5.29
C GLY A 175 18.71 13.29 -6.07
N SER A 176 18.06 13.74 -7.14
CA SER A 176 17.31 12.94 -8.13
C SER A 176 17.18 13.81 -9.40
N THR A 177 17.42 13.25 -10.59
CA THR A 177 17.29 13.93 -11.90
C THR A 177 16.22 13.24 -12.76
N PRO A 178 15.64 13.94 -13.76
CA PRO A 178 14.38 13.53 -14.38
C PRO A 178 14.56 12.72 -15.66
N THR A 179 13.50 12.02 -16.06
CA THR A 179 13.30 11.50 -17.42
C THR A 179 12.15 12.23 -18.10
N GLU A 180 12.39 12.77 -19.29
CA GLU A 180 11.37 13.44 -20.09
C GLU A 180 10.41 12.44 -20.73
N SER A 181 9.11 12.67 -20.54
CA SER A 181 8.05 12.29 -21.48
C SER A 181 6.86 13.19 -21.22
N GLY A 182 6.61 14.13 -22.13
CA GLY A 182 5.62 15.19 -21.95
C GLY A 182 4.18 14.69 -22.01
N SER A 183 3.66 14.23 -20.87
CA SER A 183 2.24 13.97 -20.66
C SER A 183 1.50 15.26 -20.31
N ILE A 184 0.50 15.62 -21.11
CA ILE A 184 -0.39 16.75 -20.81
C ILE A 184 -1.38 16.27 -19.74
N SER A 185 -1.16 16.69 -18.49
CA SER A 185 -2.02 16.32 -17.36
C SER A 185 -3.35 17.05 -17.40
N PHE A 186 -4.43 16.30 -17.63
CA PHE A 186 -5.81 16.80 -17.53
C PHE A 186 -6.30 16.73 -16.08
N GLN A 187 -6.20 17.83 -15.35
CA GLN A 187 -7.03 18.07 -14.16
C GLN A 187 -8.08 19.12 -14.46
N GLY A 188 -9.35 18.74 -14.33
CA GLY A 188 -10.49 19.61 -14.53
C GLY A 188 -10.94 20.23 -13.21
N THR A 189 -10.82 21.55 -13.11
CA THR A 189 -11.56 22.37 -12.15
C THR A 189 -12.21 23.51 -12.92
N GLN A 190 -13.54 23.58 -12.87
CA GLN A 190 -14.29 24.65 -13.53
C GLN A 190 -14.35 25.87 -12.61
N GLN A 191 -13.97 27.04 -13.11
CA GLN A 191 -14.44 28.32 -12.57
C GLN A 191 -14.52 29.36 -13.69
N PRO A 192 -15.64 30.11 -13.82
CA PRO A 192 -15.85 30.99 -14.96
C PRO A 192 -15.16 32.35 -14.76
N ALA A 193 -14.21 32.68 -15.63
CA ALA A 193 -13.65 34.03 -15.75
C ALA A 193 -14.34 34.79 -16.89
N GLN A 194 -14.66 36.06 -16.65
CA GLN A 194 -15.48 36.90 -17.54
C GLN A 194 -14.72 37.38 -18.78
N VAL A 195 -15.46 37.58 -19.87
CA VAL A 195 -14.93 37.89 -21.21
C VAL A 195 -14.92 39.41 -21.49
N PRO A 196 -13.80 39.98 -21.95
CA PRO A 196 -13.80 41.26 -22.67
C PRO A 196 -13.79 41.05 -24.20
N GLN A 197 -14.74 41.68 -24.89
CA GLN A 197 -14.68 41.98 -26.34
C GLN A 197 -13.67 43.13 -26.59
N GLN A 198 -13.09 43.39 -27.76
CA GLN A 198 -13.21 42.89 -29.14
C GLN A 198 -12.00 43.41 -29.96
N THR A 199 -11.46 42.67 -30.93
CA THR A 199 -10.80 43.27 -32.13
C THR A 199 -10.83 42.29 -33.30
N ASN A 200 -11.35 42.75 -34.45
CA ASN A 200 -11.50 41.96 -35.67
C ASN A 200 -10.16 41.62 -36.36
N GLY A 201 -10.07 40.45 -37.00
CA GLY A 201 -9.39 40.40 -38.31
C GLY A 201 -8.35 39.33 -38.64
N GLN A 202 -8.36 38.11 -38.07
CA GLN A 202 -7.91 36.87 -38.74
C GLN A 202 -8.14 35.64 -37.83
N THR A 203 -8.86 34.64 -38.35
CA THR A 203 -9.11 33.30 -37.74
C THR A 203 -9.18 33.25 -36.20
N GLU A 204 -10.35 33.55 -35.62
CA GLU A 204 -10.59 33.47 -34.15
C GLU A 204 -10.56 32.06 -33.53
N GLY A 205 -10.19 31.05 -34.32
CA GLY A 205 -10.14 29.64 -33.94
C GLY A 205 -8.70 29.12 -33.75
N PRO A 206 -8.57 27.86 -33.31
CA PRO A 206 -7.28 27.16 -33.27
C PRO A 206 -6.63 27.14 -34.67
N ASP A 207 -5.35 27.51 -34.74
CA ASP A 207 -4.57 27.61 -35.98
C ASP A 207 -3.20 26.92 -35.87
N ASP A 208 -2.37 27.01 -36.93
CA ASP A 208 -1.02 26.44 -36.93
C ASP A 208 -0.06 27.15 -35.96
N ASN A 209 -0.34 28.39 -35.55
CA ASN A 209 0.48 29.11 -34.57
C ASN A 209 0.20 28.57 -33.15
N PHE A 210 -1.08 28.34 -32.83
CA PHE A 210 -1.48 27.61 -31.63
C PHE A 210 -0.92 26.19 -31.64
N ALA A 211 -0.94 25.48 -32.77
CA ALA A 211 -0.36 24.15 -32.88
C ALA A 211 1.14 24.14 -32.52
N LYS A 212 1.91 25.11 -33.04
CA LYS A 212 3.33 25.30 -32.71
C LYS A 212 3.54 25.63 -31.24
N ALA A 213 2.66 26.45 -30.64
CA ALA A 213 2.69 26.72 -29.20
C ALA A 213 2.41 25.46 -28.36
N MET A 214 1.67 24.49 -28.89
CA MET A 214 1.44 23.16 -28.29
C MET A 214 2.53 22.13 -28.64
N GLY A 215 3.59 22.54 -29.35
CA GLY A 215 4.76 21.70 -29.66
C GLY A 215 4.63 20.83 -30.91
N VAL A 216 3.72 21.14 -31.85
CA VAL A 216 3.53 20.39 -33.11
C VAL A 216 3.41 21.33 -34.31
N SER A 217 3.77 20.88 -35.51
CA SER A 217 3.98 21.77 -36.67
C SER A 217 2.71 22.40 -37.23
N THR A 218 1.59 21.66 -37.25
CA THR A 218 0.31 22.09 -37.82
C THR A 218 -0.88 21.70 -36.93
N LEU A 219 -2.03 22.36 -37.13
CA LEU A 219 -3.29 22.02 -36.48
C LEU A 219 -3.76 20.60 -36.84
N VAL A 220 -3.42 20.11 -38.03
CA VAL A 220 -3.71 18.73 -38.45
C VAL A 220 -2.90 17.73 -37.61
N ASP A 221 -1.62 18.01 -37.38
CA ASP A 221 -0.77 17.19 -36.50
C ASP A 221 -1.28 17.23 -35.05
N LEU A 222 -1.73 18.39 -34.57
CA LEU A 222 -2.33 18.53 -33.23
C LEU A 222 -3.62 17.71 -33.10
N ARG A 223 -4.50 17.77 -34.10
CA ARG A 223 -5.72 16.94 -34.18
C ARG A 223 -5.41 15.45 -34.18
N ALA A 224 -4.44 15.02 -34.99
CA ALA A 224 -4.01 13.63 -35.06
C ALA A 224 -3.40 13.14 -33.74
N LYS A 225 -2.57 13.97 -33.08
CA LYS A 225 -2.00 13.66 -31.77
C LYS A 225 -3.10 13.54 -30.70
N ILE A 226 -3.98 14.53 -30.57
CA ILE A 226 -5.07 14.52 -29.59
C ILE A 226 -6.01 13.34 -29.80
N ARG A 227 -6.34 13.00 -31.06
CA ARG A 227 -7.09 11.79 -31.39
C ARG A 227 -6.40 10.54 -30.85
N LYS A 228 -5.10 10.38 -31.13
CA LYS A 228 -4.33 9.24 -30.64
C LYS A 228 -4.28 9.19 -29.11
N ASP A 229 -4.01 10.31 -28.45
CA ASP A 229 -3.94 10.40 -26.99
C ASP A 229 -5.31 10.01 -26.35
N LEU A 230 -6.43 10.43 -26.96
CA LEU A 230 -7.79 10.04 -26.55
C LEU A 230 -8.10 8.57 -26.84
N GLU A 231 -7.68 8.03 -27.98
CA GLU A 231 -7.87 6.62 -28.31
C GLU A 231 -7.08 5.72 -27.35
N ASP A 232 -5.84 6.06 -27.05
CA ASP A 232 -4.97 5.30 -26.15
C ASP A 232 -5.45 5.42 -24.70
N HIS A 233 -6.01 6.58 -24.29
CA HIS A 233 -6.71 6.72 -23.01
C HIS A 233 -8.00 5.89 -22.93
N ASN A 234 -8.84 5.89 -23.97
CA ASN A 234 -10.06 5.07 -24.02
C ASN A 234 -9.74 3.57 -23.99
N LYS A 235 -8.69 3.12 -24.69
CA LYS A 235 -8.19 1.73 -24.65
C LYS A 235 -7.72 1.36 -23.25
N LEU A 236 -6.96 2.24 -22.58
CA LEU A 236 -6.46 2.02 -21.22
C LEU A 236 -7.61 1.91 -20.21
N ASN A 237 -8.54 2.88 -20.20
CA ASN A 237 -9.69 2.86 -19.30
C ASN A 237 -10.52 1.60 -19.51
N ASN A 238 -10.76 1.21 -20.77
CA ASN A 238 -11.52 0.00 -21.10
C ASN A 238 -10.84 -1.31 -20.63
N GLU A 239 -9.50 -1.37 -20.64
CA GLU A 239 -8.76 -2.49 -20.07
C GLU A 239 -8.85 -2.49 -18.54
N LEU A 240 -8.76 -1.33 -17.89
CA LEU A 240 -8.91 -1.18 -16.44
C LEU A 240 -10.34 -1.54 -15.96
N ASP A 241 -11.37 -1.10 -16.67
CA ASP A 241 -12.77 -1.44 -16.40
C ASP A 241 -13.00 -2.97 -16.50
N PHE A 242 -12.37 -3.62 -17.49
CA PHE A 242 -12.43 -5.06 -17.68
C PHE A 242 -11.67 -5.82 -16.58
N GLU A 243 -10.49 -5.35 -16.19
CA GLU A 243 -9.73 -5.87 -15.07
C GLU A 243 -10.49 -5.73 -13.74
N GLU A 244 -11.10 -4.56 -13.46
CA GLU A 244 -11.91 -4.35 -12.28
C GLU A 244 -13.12 -5.29 -12.27
N ALA A 245 -13.82 -5.44 -13.38
CA ALA A 245 -14.97 -6.34 -13.48
C ALA A 245 -14.58 -7.83 -13.23
N ILE A 246 -13.40 -8.27 -13.68
CA ILE A 246 -12.86 -9.61 -13.33
C ILE A 246 -12.58 -9.70 -11.82
N LEU A 247 -11.95 -8.68 -11.22
CA LEU A 247 -11.68 -8.67 -9.78
C LEU A 247 -12.98 -8.67 -8.96
N GLN A 248 -14.03 -7.97 -9.41
CA GLN A 248 -15.36 -8.01 -8.79
C GLN A 248 -16.02 -9.39 -8.88
N GLU A 249 -15.79 -10.17 -9.95
CA GLU A 249 -16.25 -11.57 -10.00
C GLU A 249 -15.40 -12.48 -9.09
N VAL A 250 -14.08 -12.28 -9.02
CA VAL A 250 -13.20 -12.97 -8.04
C VAL A 250 -13.65 -12.69 -6.60
N GLU A 251 -14.02 -11.45 -6.28
CA GLU A 251 -14.56 -11.04 -4.97
C GLU A 251 -15.81 -11.84 -4.59
N LYS A 252 -16.77 -11.97 -5.51
CA LYS A 252 -18.04 -12.69 -5.30
C LYS A 252 -17.86 -14.19 -5.07
N ILE A 253 -16.89 -14.82 -5.75
CA ILE A 253 -16.63 -16.26 -5.60
C ILE A 253 -15.65 -16.59 -4.47
N THR A 254 -15.07 -15.58 -3.81
CA THR A 254 -14.09 -15.79 -2.73
C THR A 254 -14.76 -15.77 -1.36
N THR A 255 -14.73 -16.89 -0.67
CA THR A 255 -15.18 -17.02 0.73
C THR A 255 -13.97 -16.97 1.66
N VAL A 256 -13.95 -15.99 2.54
CA VAL A 256 -12.86 -15.79 3.52
C VAL A 256 -13.39 -15.03 4.74
N GLU A 257 -12.95 -15.44 5.93
CA GLU A 257 -13.20 -14.71 7.17
C GLU A 257 -12.15 -13.61 7.35
N LEU A 258 -12.48 -12.38 6.92
CA LEU A 258 -11.54 -11.25 6.94
C LEU A 258 -11.17 -10.81 8.37
N PRO A 259 -9.89 -10.82 8.75
CA PRO A 259 -9.40 -10.22 9.98
C PRO A 259 -9.32 -8.70 9.87
N ASP A 260 -9.57 -7.96 10.96
CA ASP A 260 -9.53 -6.49 10.95
C ASP A 260 -8.17 -5.93 10.53
N ILE A 261 -7.05 -6.54 10.93
CA ILE A 261 -5.70 -6.06 10.59
C ILE A 261 -5.47 -5.95 9.08
N LEU A 262 -6.01 -6.89 8.28
CA LEU A 262 -5.86 -6.84 6.81
C LEU A 262 -6.68 -5.69 6.20
N ILE A 263 -7.84 -5.38 6.80
CA ILE A 263 -8.72 -4.29 6.37
C ILE A 263 -8.12 -2.94 6.78
N GLU A 264 -7.53 -2.85 7.98
CA GLU A 264 -6.80 -1.68 8.47
C GLU A 264 -5.55 -1.38 7.62
N ASP A 265 -4.78 -2.41 7.26
CA ASP A 265 -3.65 -2.29 6.35
C ASP A 265 -4.07 -1.74 4.98
N GLU A 266 -5.15 -2.27 4.38
CA GLU A 266 -5.64 -1.80 3.10
C GLU A 266 -6.21 -0.38 3.18
N LEU A 267 -6.95 -0.04 4.26
CA LEU A 267 -7.35 1.34 4.54
C LEU A 267 -6.14 2.28 4.60
N ASN A 268 -5.05 1.86 5.24
CA ASN A 268 -3.82 2.63 5.29
C ASN A 268 -3.18 2.79 3.90
N ARG A 269 -3.17 1.76 3.04
CA ARG A 269 -2.71 1.88 1.64
C ARG A 269 -3.56 2.87 0.85
N MET A 270 -4.89 2.77 0.94
CA MET A 270 -5.83 3.69 0.30
C MET A 270 -5.63 5.14 0.76
N LEU A 271 -5.41 5.35 2.06
CA LEU A 271 -5.14 6.67 2.64
C LEU A 271 -3.81 7.26 2.19
N VAL A 272 -2.73 6.49 2.17
CA VAL A 272 -1.42 6.93 1.64
C VAL A 272 -1.53 7.31 0.16
N SER A 273 -2.30 6.54 -0.63
CA SER A 273 -2.59 6.84 -2.03
C SER A 273 -3.33 8.18 -2.19
N LEU A 274 -4.34 8.45 -1.34
CA LEU A 274 -5.02 9.75 -1.31
C LEU A 274 -4.10 10.89 -0.86
N GLN A 275 -3.37 10.69 0.24
CA GLN A 275 -2.46 11.69 0.80
C GLN A 275 -1.43 12.13 -0.24
N ARG A 276 -0.89 11.19 -1.04
CA ARG A 276 0.01 11.51 -2.15
C ARG A 276 -0.69 12.38 -3.20
N ARG A 277 -1.87 11.97 -3.70
CA ARG A 277 -2.64 12.79 -4.67
C ARG A 277 -2.97 14.20 -4.15
N VAL A 278 -3.24 14.33 -2.85
CA VAL A 278 -3.53 15.63 -2.21
C VAL A 278 -2.27 16.48 -2.05
N ALA A 279 -1.14 15.86 -1.69
CA ALA A 279 0.16 16.53 -1.63
C ALA A 279 0.66 16.96 -3.03
N ASP A 280 0.40 16.17 -4.07
CA ASP A 280 0.69 16.51 -5.47
C ASP A 280 -0.13 17.74 -5.94
N MET A 281 -1.30 18.01 -5.33
CA MET A 281 -2.08 19.25 -5.51
C MET A 281 -1.59 20.41 -4.62
N GLY A 282 -0.53 20.23 -3.83
CA GLY A 282 0.00 21.24 -2.91
C GLY A 282 -0.83 21.44 -1.63
N LEU A 283 -1.69 20.49 -1.28
CA LEU A 283 -2.59 20.57 -0.12
C LEU A 283 -2.17 19.59 1.00
N LEU A 284 -2.59 19.88 2.23
CA LEU A 284 -2.55 18.94 3.33
C LEU A 284 -3.85 18.12 3.37
N LEU A 285 -3.77 16.83 3.75
CA LEU A 285 -4.91 15.93 3.80
C LEU A 285 -6.04 16.47 4.71
N ASP A 286 -5.68 16.99 5.89
CA ASP A 286 -6.66 17.50 6.85
C ASP A 286 -7.41 18.72 6.32
N ASP A 287 -6.76 19.59 5.55
CA ASP A 287 -7.39 20.77 4.95
C ASP A 287 -8.28 20.37 3.77
N TYR A 288 -7.85 19.39 2.96
CA TYR A 288 -8.65 18.80 1.87
C TYR A 288 -9.94 18.15 2.41
N LEU A 289 -9.85 17.35 3.48
CA LEU A 289 -11.02 16.72 4.09
C LEU A 289 -11.94 17.75 4.77
N ARG A 290 -11.38 18.79 5.41
CA ARG A 290 -12.16 19.90 5.98
C ARG A 290 -12.92 20.66 4.91
N GLY A 291 -12.34 20.86 3.72
CA GLY A 291 -13.02 21.44 2.56
C GLY A 291 -14.20 20.61 2.04
N GLN A 292 -14.20 19.30 2.30
CA GLN A 292 -15.32 18.38 2.01
C GLN A 292 -16.29 18.19 3.20
N GLY A 293 -16.05 18.86 4.33
CA GLY A 293 -16.83 18.68 5.56
C GLY A 293 -16.65 17.32 6.24
N LYS A 294 -15.55 16.60 5.96
CA LYS A 294 -15.27 15.25 6.48
C LYS A 294 -14.11 15.22 7.47
N THR A 295 -14.12 14.25 8.37
CA THR A 295 -12.95 13.84 9.17
C THR A 295 -12.25 12.61 8.60
N LEU A 296 -11.01 12.36 9.02
CA LEU A 296 -10.26 11.16 8.65
C LEU A 296 -10.99 9.87 9.07
N ASP A 297 -11.63 9.87 10.25
CA ASP A 297 -12.37 8.70 10.75
C ASP A 297 -13.67 8.46 9.96
N GLN A 298 -14.35 9.52 9.53
CA GLN A 298 -15.49 9.38 8.62
C GLN A 298 -15.06 8.77 7.28
N LEU A 299 -13.96 9.25 6.69
CA LEU A 299 -13.42 8.69 5.46
C LEU A 299 -13.03 7.20 5.62
N LYS A 300 -12.33 6.85 6.72
CA LYS A 300 -12.00 5.45 7.04
C LYS A 300 -13.23 4.56 7.14
N ASN A 301 -14.29 5.04 7.79
CA ASN A 301 -15.53 4.29 7.93
C ASN A 301 -16.28 4.12 6.60
N GLU A 302 -16.34 5.15 5.76
CA GLU A 302 -16.87 5.06 4.39
C GLU A 302 -16.08 4.03 3.55
N TRP A 303 -14.75 4.06 3.66
CA TRP A 303 -13.87 3.20 2.87
C TRP A 303 -13.75 1.77 3.39
N LYS A 304 -14.16 1.49 4.63
CA LYS A 304 -14.02 0.14 5.23
C LYS A 304 -14.67 -0.95 4.36
N VAL A 305 -15.84 -0.67 3.77
CA VAL A 305 -16.53 -1.60 2.86
C VAL A 305 -15.75 -1.84 1.57
N GLN A 306 -15.06 -0.82 1.05
CA GLN A 306 -14.23 -0.97 -0.16
C GLN A 306 -12.91 -1.68 0.17
N ALA A 307 -12.28 -1.39 1.31
CA ALA A 307 -11.10 -2.12 1.79
C ALA A 307 -11.41 -3.61 2.02
N GLU A 308 -12.57 -3.94 2.60
CA GLU A 308 -13.02 -5.35 2.73
C GLU A 308 -13.14 -6.06 1.38
N LYS A 309 -13.62 -5.37 0.32
CA LYS A 309 -13.63 -5.91 -1.04
C LYS A 309 -12.22 -6.06 -1.61
N ASN A 310 -11.38 -5.03 -1.52
CA ASN A 310 -10.02 -5.03 -2.05
C ASN A 310 -9.19 -6.18 -1.43
N VAL A 311 -9.26 -6.37 -0.10
CA VAL A 311 -8.59 -7.50 0.58
C VAL A 311 -9.14 -8.84 0.11
N ARG A 312 -10.45 -8.97 -0.11
CA ARG A 312 -11.07 -10.20 -0.63
C ARG A 312 -10.62 -10.50 -2.07
N MET A 313 -10.55 -9.48 -2.93
CA MET A 313 -10.01 -9.57 -4.29
C MET A 313 -8.55 -10.03 -4.28
N GLU A 314 -7.71 -9.40 -3.46
CA GLU A 314 -6.30 -9.74 -3.31
C GLU A 314 -6.10 -11.18 -2.82
N LEU A 315 -6.81 -11.59 -1.76
CA LEU A 315 -6.73 -12.92 -1.21
C LEU A 315 -7.25 -13.99 -2.18
N GLY A 316 -8.36 -13.72 -2.86
CA GLY A 316 -8.92 -14.60 -3.89
C GLY A 316 -7.95 -14.79 -5.06
N LEU A 317 -7.38 -13.70 -5.58
CA LEU A 317 -6.38 -13.73 -6.65
C LEU A 317 -5.10 -14.47 -6.20
N SER A 318 -4.67 -14.30 -4.94
CA SER A 318 -3.54 -15.02 -4.35
C SER A 318 -3.77 -16.54 -4.25
N GLU A 319 -5.01 -16.97 -4.02
CA GLU A 319 -5.38 -18.39 -3.96
C GLU A 319 -5.54 -18.99 -5.37
N ILE A 320 -6.12 -18.26 -6.33
CA ILE A 320 -6.11 -18.64 -7.75
C ILE A 320 -4.66 -18.80 -8.26
N ALA A 321 -3.77 -17.88 -7.89
CA ALA A 321 -2.35 -17.95 -8.22
C ALA A 321 -1.69 -19.25 -7.70
N ARG A 322 -2.10 -19.76 -6.54
CA ARG A 322 -1.62 -21.05 -6.02
C ARG A 322 -2.20 -22.22 -6.80
N ALA A 323 -3.52 -22.22 -7.04
CA ALA A 323 -4.20 -23.29 -7.76
C ALA A 323 -3.62 -23.49 -9.18
N GLU A 324 -3.33 -22.39 -9.87
CA GLU A 324 -2.71 -22.38 -11.21
C GLU A 324 -1.17 -22.38 -11.18
N ASN A 325 -0.55 -22.52 -10.00
CA ASN A 325 0.91 -22.54 -9.79
C ASN A 325 1.66 -21.33 -10.42
N VAL A 326 1.02 -20.16 -10.41
CA VAL A 326 1.56 -18.91 -10.94
C VAL A 326 2.71 -18.42 -10.06
N ASN A 327 3.93 -18.74 -10.50
CA ASN A 327 5.16 -18.29 -9.87
C ASN A 327 5.87 -17.23 -10.74
N ILE A 328 6.64 -16.39 -10.05
CA ILE A 328 7.55 -15.39 -10.63
C ILE A 328 8.96 -15.83 -10.25
N THR A 329 9.76 -16.18 -11.25
CA THR A 329 11.14 -16.61 -11.05
C THR A 329 12.05 -15.43 -10.72
N ASP A 330 13.25 -15.70 -10.21
CA ASP A 330 14.24 -14.64 -10.01
C ASP A 330 14.71 -14.00 -11.32
N SER A 331 14.64 -14.74 -12.44
CA SER A 331 14.92 -14.19 -13.77
C SER A 331 13.82 -13.25 -14.25
N ASP A 332 12.55 -13.60 -14.04
CA ASP A 332 11.41 -12.72 -14.35
C ASP A 332 11.53 -11.43 -13.53
N LEU A 333 11.75 -11.57 -12.23
CA LEU A 333 11.89 -10.46 -11.29
C LEU A 333 13.07 -9.54 -11.67
N GLN A 334 14.22 -10.12 -12.03
CA GLN A 334 15.38 -9.34 -12.43
C GLN A 334 15.15 -8.61 -13.76
N SER A 335 14.46 -9.24 -14.72
CA SER A 335 14.08 -8.58 -15.98
C SER A 335 13.19 -7.36 -15.76
N GLU A 336 12.26 -7.39 -14.80
CA GLU A 336 11.44 -6.22 -14.44
C GLU A 336 12.26 -5.13 -13.73
N ILE A 337 13.20 -5.51 -12.85
CA ILE A 337 14.11 -4.56 -12.19
C ILE A 337 15.05 -3.88 -13.20
N ASP A 338 15.47 -4.59 -14.25
CA ASP A 338 16.36 -4.04 -15.27
C ASP A 338 15.69 -3.05 -16.23
N LYS A 339 14.35 -2.99 -16.27
CA LYS A 339 13.59 -1.93 -16.97
C LYS A 339 13.56 -0.61 -16.19
N ILE A 340 13.94 -0.59 -14.92
CA ILE A 340 13.97 0.62 -14.09
C ILE A 340 15.16 1.48 -14.51
N THR A 341 14.87 2.66 -15.04
CA THR A 341 15.88 3.63 -15.54
C THR A 341 16.45 4.54 -14.47
N ASP A 342 15.75 4.73 -13.34
CA ASP A 342 16.26 5.48 -12.20
C ASP A 342 17.14 4.56 -11.32
N GLU A 343 18.46 4.73 -11.43
CA GLU A 343 19.47 4.02 -10.63
C GLU A 343 19.25 4.11 -9.11
N LYS A 344 18.70 5.23 -8.60
CA LYS A 344 18.41 5.38 -7.16
C LYS A 344 17.25 4.50 -6.72
N VAL A 345 16.25 4.31 -7.59
CA VAL A 345 15.15 3.37 -7.38
C VAL A 345 15.66 1.93 -7.56
N LYS A 346 16.48 1.68 -8.59
CA LYS A 346 17.04 0.35 -8.88
C LYS A 346 17.83 -0.22 -7.71
N ARG A 347 18.65 0.60 -7.03
CA ARG A 347 19.40 0.22 -5.81
C ARG A 347 18.51 -0.26 -4.65
N GLN A 348 17.24 0.15 -4.58
CA GLN A 348 16.34 -0.34 -3.52
C GLN A 348 16.10 -1.86 -3.64
N PHE A 349 16.20 -2.41 -4.84
CA PHE A 349 16.04 -3.84 -5.13
C PHE A 349 17.32 -4.67 -4.92
N GLU A 350 18.37 -4.09 -4.33
CA GLU A 350 19.50 -4.83 -3.74
C GLU A 350 19.08 -5.50 -2.42
N ILE A 351 18.09 -4.94 -1.73
CA ILE A 351 17.54 -5.45 -0.46
C ILE A 351 16.42 -6.47 -0.75
N GLN A 352 16.30 -7.51 0.07
CA GLN A 352 15.31 -8.57 -0.10
C GLN A 352 13.85 -8.07 0.00
N GLU A 353 13.56 -7.13 0.90
CA GLU A 353 12.20 -6.61 1.16
C GLU A 353 11.52 -6.02 -0.11
N PRO A 354 12.08 -5.01 -0.82
CA PRO A 354 11.47 -4.52 -2.06
C PRO A 354 11.33 -5.58 -3.17
N ARG A 355 12.27 -6.53 -3.24
CA ARG A 355 12.18 -7.67 -4.18
C ARG A 355 10.98 -8.57 -3.89
N LEU A 356 10.65 -8.81 -2.61
CA LEU A 356 9.46 -9.58 -2.21
C LEU A 356 8.17 -8.87 -2.61
N HIS A 357 8.07 -7.56 -2.37
CA HIS A 357 6.91 -6.75 -2.76
C HIS A 357 6.70 -6.74 -4.29
N LEU A 358 7.76 -6.51 -5.08
CA LEU A 358 7.68 -6.55 -6.54
C LEU A 358 7.30 -7.95 -7.04
N ARG A 359 7.89 -9.03 -6.47
CA ARG A 359 7.50 -10.40 -6.81
C ARG A 359 6.03 -10.69 -6.51
N HIS A 360 5.48 -10.12 -5.44
CA HIS A 360 4.06 -10.23 -5.10
C HIS A 360 3.16 -9.55 -6.14
N ALA A 361 3.46 -8.29 -6.46
CA ALA A 361 2.71 -7.51 -7.45
C ALA A 361 2.74 -8.17 -8.84
N LEU A 362 3.92 -8.59 -9.30
CA LEU A 362 4.07 -9.29 -10.59
C LEU A 362 3.27 -10.60 -10.63
N ARG A 363 3.18 -11.33 -9.51
CA ARG A 363 2.35 -12.54 -9.43
C ARG A 363 0.86 -12.20 -9.55
N GLN A 364 0.39 -11.13 -8.89
CA GLN A 364 -0.99 -10.66 -9.03
C GLN A 364 -1.29 -10.29 -10.48
N THR A 365 -0.47 -9.44 -11.12
CA THR A 365 -0.61 -9.06 -12.53
C THR A 365 -0.61 -10.29 -13.47
N LYS A 366 0.31 -11.24 -13.27
CA LYS A 366 0.38 -12.48 -14.06
C LYS A 366 -0.86 -13.37 -13.88
N THR A 367 -1.43 -13.40 -12.68
CA THR A 367 -2.66 -14.16 -12.38
C THR A 367 -3.90 -13.48 -12.98
N LEU A 368 -3.98 -12.15 -12.92
CA LEU A 368 -5.05 -11.37 -13.57
C LEU A 368 -5.00 -11.52 -15.10
N ASN A 369 -3.81 -11.48 -15.69
CA ASN A 369 -3.61 -11.78 -17.12
C ASN A 369 -4.04 -13.22 -17.49
N LEU A 370 -3.78 -14.21 -16.64
CA LEU A 370 -4.29 -15.57 -16.83
C LEU A 370 -5.82 -15.63 -16.74
N LEU A 371 -6.44 -14.91 -15.80
CA LEU A 371 -7.90 -14.83 -15.73
C LEU A 371 -8.50 -14.16 -16.97
N LYS A 372 -7.89 -13.10 -17.51
CA LYS A 372 -8.32 -12.48 -18.78
C LYS A 372 -8.35 -13.48 -19.94
N THR A 373 -7.36 -14.38 -20.06
CA THR A 373 -7.35 -15.41 -21.11
C THR A 373 -8.31 -16.58 -20.86
N LEU A 374 -8.75 -16.80 -19.62
CA LEU A 374 -9.75 -17.82 -19.29
C LEU A 374 -11.20 -17.31 -19.46
N VAL A 375 -11.43 -16.03 -19.17
CA VAL A 375 -12.75 -15.38 -19.27
C VAL A 375 -13.11 -15.00 -20.71
N ALA A 376 -12.11 -14.67 -21.54
CA ALA A 376 -12.27 -14.51 -22.98
C ALA A 376 -11.78 -15.77 -23.72
N PRO A 377 -12.67 -16.77 -23.92
CA PRO A 377 -13.35 -16.80 -25.22
C PRO A 377 -14.77 -17.41 -25.20
N ASN A 378 -15.80 -16.63 -25.53
CA ASN A 378 -17.05 -17.09 -26.20
C ASN A 378 -18.00 -15.91 -26.48
N GLY A 379 -18.04 -15.44 -27.74
CA GLY A 379 -19.03 -14.48 -28.25
C GLY A 379 -18.55 -13.04 -28.23
#